data_AF-A0A8T4VBZ1-F1
#
_entry.id   AF-A0A8T4VBZ1-F1
#
_cell.length_a   1.000
_cell.length_b   1.000
_cell.length_c   1.000
_cell.angle_alpha   90.00
_cell.angle_beta   90.00
_cell.angle_gamma   90.00
#
_symmetry.space_group_name_H-M   'P 1'
#
loop_
_entity.id
_entity.type
_entity.pdbx_description
1 polymer ?
#
loop_
_entity_poly.entity_id
_entity_poly.type
_entity_poly.pdbx_seq_one_letter_code
_entity_poly.pdbx_strand_id
1 'polypeptide(L)'
;MEDNHFVIDIETCPISTTGYMVLSEEEKLKLINPIDSKVIALGIRHNNEDIIFIGDDEKRLLENFWNKWRAIKETNPVTKIIGFNLIDFDLSFLTTRSLINNVQICPFVLKHIVDLRDKISAYRNGKTKGKLKDFAPFMGLTVKEIDGSNIADLWMEKKYDIIKDYLINDLKITEELYKRTKETNIIYIERW
;
A
#
# COMPACT_ATOMS: atom_id res chain seq x y z
N MET A 1 2.29 18.65 -19.52
CA MET A 1 3.28 17.75 -18.89
C MET A 1 2.49 16.63 -18.27
N GLU A 2 2.80 15.39 -18.64
CA GLU A 2 2.18 14.22 -18.02
C GLU A 2 2.52 14.23 -16.52
N ASP A 3 1.52 13.98 -15.68
CA ASP A 3 1.66 14.10 -14.24
C ASP A 3 2.45 12.91 -13.71
N ASN A 4 3.73 13.12 -13.42
CA ASN A 4 4.63 12.04 -13.04
C ASN A 4 4.31 11.52 -11.63
N HIS A 5 3.89 10.27 -11.54
CA HIS A 5 3.50 9.63 -10.30
C HIS A 5 3.77 8.13 -10.35
N PHE A 6 3.90 7.52 -9.19
CA PHE A 6 3.77 6.07 -9.05
C PHE A 6 2.87 5.75 -7.86
N VAL A 7 2.20 4.62 -7.96
CA VAL A 7 1.32 4.09 -6.93
C VAL A 7 2.05 3.02 -6.14
N ILE A 8 1.83 2.96 -4.84
CA ILE A 8 2.33 1.89 -3.98
C ILE A 8 1.21 1.31 -3.14
N ASP A 9 1.41 0.07 -2.73
CA ASP A 9 0.56 -0.65 -1.79
C ASP A 9 1.39 -1.80 -1.17
N ILE A 10 1.07 -2.23 0.04
CA ILE A 10 1.81 -3.27 0.77
C ILE A 10 0.91 -4.35 1.32
N GLU A 11 1.46 -5.57 1.45
CA GLU A 11 0.81 -6.67 2.17
C GLU A 11 1.65 -7.12 3.35
N THR A 12 0.96 -7.39 4.45
CA THR A 12 1.58 -7.70 5.74
C THR A 12 1.04 -9.01 6.31
N CYS A 13 1.85 -9.63 7.17
CA CYS A 13 1.51 -10.86 7.86
C CYS A 13 2.14 -10.84 9.26
N PRO A 14 1.47 -11.38 10.29
CA PRO A 14 2.06 -11.49 11.62
C PRO A 14 3.42 -12.19 11.60
N ILE A 15 4.36 -11.72 12.42
CA ILE A 15 5.70 -12.31 12.57
C ILE A 15 5.57 -13.72 13.14
N SER A 16 4.74 -13.88 14.17
CA SER A 16 4.39 -15.18 14.74
C SER A 16 3.07 -15.65 14.16
N THR A 17 3.11 -16.75 13.43
CA THR A 17 1.91 -17.42 12.88
C THR A 17 1.39 -18.53 13.80
N THR A 18 2.10 -18.84 14.88
CA THR A 18 1.68 -19.87 15.85
C THR A 18 0.37 -19.47 16.50
N GLY A 19 -0.68 -20.28 16.30
CA GLY A 19 -2.01 -20.04 16.85
C GLY A 19 -2.80 -18.94 16.12
N TYR A 20 -2.29 -18.35 15.04
CA TYR A 20 -3.00 -17.28 14.33
C TYR A 20 -4.38 -17.73 13.82
N MET A 21 -4.47 -18.96 13.30
CA MET A 21 -5.71 -19.51 12.74
C MET A 21 -6.86 -19.65 13.74
N VAL A 22 -6.56 -19.66 15.05
CA VAL A 22 -7.58 -19.80 16.10
C VAL A 22 -7.96 -18.45 16.74
N LEU A 23 -7.28 -17.37 16.36
CA LEU A 23 -7.60 -16.02 16.83
C LEU A 23 -8.93 -15.55 16.24
N SER A 24 -9.69 -14.81 17.04
CA SER A 24 -10.84 -14.05 16.55
C SER A 24 -10.39 -12.94 15.59
N GLU A 25 -11.31 -12.46 14.75
CA GLU A 25 -11.02 -11.36 13.81
C GLU A 25 -10.57 -10.08 14.54
N GLU A 26 -11.10 -9.80 15.74
CA GLU A 26 -10.66 -8.66 16.54
C GLU A 26 -9.20 -8.80 17.01
N GLU A 27 -8.79 -10.02 17.37
CA GLU A 27 -7.40 -10.31 17.77
C GLU A 27 -6.45 -10.25 16.57
N LYS A 28 -6.86 -10.77 15.41
CA LYS A 28 -6.08 -10.65 14.16
C LYS A 28 -5.86 -9.18 13.78
N LEU A 29 -6.88 -8.34 13.89
CA LEU A 29 -6.78 -6.90 13.60
C LEU A 29 -5.76 -6.18 14.50
N LYS A 30 -5.58 -6.61 15.75
CA LYS A 30 -4.59 -6.02 16.68
C LYS A 30 -3.15 -6.29 16.24
N LEU A 31 -2.91 -7.37 15.49
CA LEU A 31 -1.59 -7.74 14.97
C LEU A 31 -1.16 -6.92 13.75
N ILE A 32 -2.08 -6.18 13.12
CA ILE A 32 -1.80 -5.38 11.91
C ILE A 32 -1.11 -4.07 12.30
N ASN A 33 0.13 -4.19 12.78
CA ASN A 33 1.03 -3.09 13.09
C ASN A 33 2.49 -3.51 12.80
N PRO A 34 3.42 -2.58 12.59
CA PRO A 34 4.79 -2.93 12.18
C PRO A 34 5.66 -3.56 13.26
N ILE A 35 5.19 -3.65 14.51
CA ILE A 35 5.91 -4.35 15.58
C ILE A 35 5.57 -5.83 15.52
N ASP A 36 4.29 -6.18 15.40
CA ASP A 36 3.81 -7.56 15.48
C ASP A 36 3.70 -8.25 14.11
N SER A 37 3.72 -7.46 13.02
CA SER A 37 3.68 -7.95 11.64
C SER A 37 4.93 -7.59 10.84
N LYS A 38 5.17 -8.38 9.80
CA LYS A 38 6.19 -8.16 8.77
C LYS A 38 5.55 -7.89 7.42
N VAL A 39 6.30 -7.23 6.55
CA VAL A 39 5.96 -7.07 5.14
C VAL A 39 6.25 -8.39 4.41
N ILE A 40 5.30 -8.84 3.60
CA ILE A 40 5.40 -10.07 2.80
C ILE A 40 5.30 -9.83 1.30
N ALA A 41 4.62 -8.75 0.88
CA ALA A 41 4.60 -8.30 -0.49
C ALA A 41 4.57 -6.76 -0.58
N LEU A 42 5.16 -6.22 -1.65
CA LEU A 42 5.26 -4.80 -1.93
C LEU A 42 4.98 -4.54 -3.40
N GLY A 43 4.12 -3.57 -3.68
CA GLY A 43 3.69 -3.21 -5.02
C GLY A 43 4.14 -1.81 -5.39
N ILE A 44 4.63 -1.65 -6.62
CA ILE A 44 4.83 -0.35 -7.27
C ILE A 44 4.18 -0.41 -8.64
N ARG A 45 3.30 0.55 -8.96
CA ARG A 45 2.80 0.77 -10.31
C ARG A 45 3.33 2.10 -10.85
N HIS A 46 4.06 2.05 -11.95
CA HIS A 46 4.71 3.22 -12.56
C HIS A 46 4.76 3.04 -14.08
N ASN A 47 4.38 4.07 -14.84
CA ASN A 47 4.33 4.02 -16.31
C ASN A 47 3.53 2.82 -16.86
N ASN A 48 2.37 2.53 -16.25
CA ASN A 48 1.51 1.37 -16.56
C ASN A 48 2.10 -0.01 -16.28
N GLU A 49 3.32 -0.11 -15.73
CA GLU A 49 3.95 -1.37 -15.32
C GLU A 49 3.72 -1.65 -13.84
N ASP A 50 3.36 -2.89 -13.52
CA ASP A 50 3.22 -3.38 -12.15
C ASP A 50 4.47 -4.15 -11.74
N ILE A 51 5.12 -3.72 -10.66
CA ILE A 51 6.33 -4.32 -10.10
C ILE A 51 5.99 -4.83 -8.71
N ILE A 52 6.00 -6.15 -8.56
CA ILE A 52 5.65 -6.82 -7.31
C ILE A 52 6.86 -7.54 -6.75
N PHE A 53 7.20 -7.22 -5.51
CA PHE A 53 8.16 -7.97 -4.69
C PHE A 53 7.36 -8.83 -3.71
N ILE A 54 7.68 -10.12 -3.59
CA ILE A 54 7.03 -11.05 -2.67
C ILE A 54 8.04 -12.12 -2.22
N GLY A 55 8.03 -12.49 -0.95
CA GLY A 55 9.02 -13.42 -0.41
C GLY A 55 9.18 -13.39 1.12
N ASP A 56 9.86 -14.40 1.65
CA ASP A 56 10.03 -14.57 3.10
C ASP A 56 11.14 -13.71 3.71
N ASP A 57 12.13 -13.31 2.89
CA ASP A 57 13.25 -12.45 3.29
C ASP A 57 12.81 -10.98 3.24
N GLU A 58 12.19 -10.51 4.32
CA GLU A 58 11.67 -9.14 4.46
C GLU A 58 12.75 -8.10 4.20
N LYS A 59 13.97 -8.33 4.69
CA LYS A 59 15.09 -7.39 4.51
C LYS A 59 15.38 -7.19 3.02
N ARG A 60 15.53 -8.27 2.27
CA ARG A 60 15.77 -8.20 0.81
C ARG A 60 14.59 -7.58 0.07
N LEU A 61 13.37 -7.84 0.51
CA LEU A 61 12.14 -7.25 -0.03
C LEU A 61 12.17 -5.71 0.09
N LEU A 62 12.47 -5.21 1.29
CA LEU A 62 12.57 -3.79 1.58
C LEU A 62 13.71 -3.14 0.79
N GLU A 63 14.89 -3.77 0.73
CA GLU A 63 16.03 -3.28 -0.08
C GLU A 63 15.65 -3.12 -1.56
N ASN A 64 15.01 -4.13 -2.15
CA ASN A 64 14.58 -4.09 -3.54
C ASN A 64 13.53 -2.98 -3.79
N PHE A 65 12.56 -2.85 -2.89
CA PHE A 65 11.53 -1.82 -2.98
C PHE A 65 12.13 -0.41 -2.91
N TRP A 66 12.98 -0.12 -1.92
CA TRP A 66 13.62 1.20 -1.80
C TRP A 66 14.57 1.52 -2.94
N ASN A 67 15.26 0.52 -3.49
CA ASN A 67 16.08 0.70 -4.69
C ASN A 67 15.22 1.07 -5.90
N LYS A 68 14.07 0.41 -6.10
CA LYS A 68 13.16 0.76 -7.20
C LYS A 68 12.57 2.15 -7.01
N TRP A 69 12.14 2.49 -5.78
CA TRP A 69 11.69 3.83 -5.44
C TRP A 69 12.74 4.89 -5.76
N ARG A 70 13.99 4.66 -5.34
CA ARG A 70 15.12 5.56 -5.60
C ARG A 70 15.32 5.77 -7.10
N ALA A 71 15.32 4.69 -7.89
CA ALA A 71 15.46 4.78 -9.33
C ALA A 71 14.34 5.63 -9.98
N ILE A 72 13.09 5.53 -9.51
CA ILE A 72 11.97 6.36 -9.99
C ILE A 72 12.15 7.83 -9.58
N LYS A 73 12.72 8.09 -8.40
CA LYS A 73 12.94 9.45 -7.88
C LYS A 73 14.16 10.13 -8.50
N GLU A 74 15.17 9.38 -8.92
CA GLU A 74 16.35 9.90 -9.62
C GLU A 74 16.01 10.46 -11.00
N THR A 75 15.05 9.84 -11.70
CA THR A 75 14.57 10.38 -12.99
C THR A 75 13.77 11.67 -12.81
N ASN A 76 13.05 11.81 -11.70
CA ASN A 76 12.30 13.03 -11.38
C ASN A 76 12.11 13.19 -9.84
N PRO A 77 12.80 14.15 -9.20
CA PRO A 77 12.70 14.33 -7.75
C PRO A 77 11.32 14.80 -7.25
N VAL A 78 10.46 15.33 -8.12
CA VAL A 78 9.11 15.80 -7.75
C VAL A 78 7.99 14.81 -8.10
N THR A 79 8.34 13.56 -8.46
CA THR A 79 7.36 12.49 -8.67
C THR A 79 6.47 12.32 -7.44
N LYS A 80 5.15 12.31 -7.68
CA LYS A 80 4.15 12.05 -6.65
C LYS A 80 4.12 10.57 -6.29
N ILE A 81 3.94 10.28 -5.02
CA ILE A 81 3.69 8.93 -4.52
C ILE A 81 2.23 8.86 -4.11
N ILE A 82 1.51 7.92 -4.72
CA ILE A 82 0.07 7.77 -4.53
C ILE A 82 -0.21 6.48 -3.76
N GLY A 83 -1.16 6.52 -2.84
CA GLY A 83 -1.66 5.34 -2.14
C GLY A 83 -2.99 5.62 -1.47
N PHE A 84 -3.53 4.62 -0.77
CA PHE A 84 -4.79 4.75 -0.03
C PHE A 84 -4.56 4.41 1.45
N ASN A 85 -4.72 5.39 2.35
CA ASN A 85 -4.32 5.26 3.76
C ASN A 85 -2.79 5.10 3.94
N LEU A 86 -2.04 5.67 3.01
CA LEU A 86 -0.61 5.53 2.86
C LEU A 86 0.19 6.07 4.05
N ILE A 87 -0.20 7.22 4.60
CA ILE A 87 0.55 7.87 5.68
C ILE A 87 0.39 7.08 6.98
N ASP A 88 -0.86 6.74 7.31
CA ASP A 88 -1.21 6.07 8.56
C ASP A 88 -0.91 4.57 8.56
N PHE A 89 -0.67 3.97 7.39
CA PHE A 89 -0.39 2.53 7.24
C PHE A 89 0.90 2.24 6.49
N ASP A 90 0.91 2.27 5.17
CA ASP A 90 2.00 1.77 4.33
C ASP A 90 3.36 2.39 4.64
N LEU A 91 3.45 3.73 4.67
CA LEU A 91 4.71 4.43 4.93
C LEU A 91 5.16 4.26 6.38
N SER A 92 4.22 4.26 7.32
CA SER A 92 4.49 3.96 8.73
C SER A 92 5.07 2.54 8.89
N PHE A 93 4.48 1.57 8.20
CA PHE A 93 4.97 0.20 8.16
C PHE A 93 6.35 0.10 7.52
N LEU A 94 6.50 0.62 6.30
CA LEU A 94 7.74 0.55 5.53
C LEU A 94 8.91 1.18 6.28
N THR A 95 8.72 2.37 6.86
CA THR A 95 9.78 3.06 7.61
C THR A 95 10.15 2.30 8.89
N THR A 96 9.16 1.85 9.67
CA THR A 96 9.39 1.09 10.90
C THR A 96 10.03 -0.27 10.64
N ARG A 97 9.56 -1.03 9.64
CA ARG A 97 10.13 -2.33 9.27
C ARG A 97 11.53 -2.19 8.66
N SER A 98 11.79 -1.10 7.94
CA SER A 98 13.15 -0.79 7.46
C SER A 98 14.10 -0.46 8.61
N LEU A 99 13.65 0.27 9.63
CA LEU A 99 14.42 0.49 10.85
C LEU A 99 14.75 -0.84 11.55
N ILE A 100 13.76 -1.71 11.76
CA ILE A 100 13.93 -3.01 12.43
C ILE A 100 14.90 -3.92 11.67
N ASN A 101 14.83 -3.94 10.34
CA ASN A 101 15.68 -4.79 9.50
C ASN A 101 17.04 -4.13 9.13
N ASN A 102 17.32 -2.93 9.65
CA ASN A 102 18.51 -2.14 9.31
C ASN A 102 18.67 -1.93 7.78
N VAL A 103 17.58 -1.54 7.12
CA VAL A 103 17.52 -1.24 5.69
C VAL A 103 17.48 0.27 5.48
N GLN A 104 18.34 0.78 4.59
CA GLN A 104 18.33 2.19 4.23
C GLN A 104 17.13 2.52 3.34
N ILE A 105 16.32 3.48 3.79
CA ILE A 105 15.18 3.96 3.01
C ILE A 105 15.61 4.96 1.92
N CYS A 106 14.73 5.20 0.94
CA CYS A 106 14.83 6.39 0.09
C CYS A 106 14.06 7.54 0.77
N PRO A 107 14.72 8.65 1.18
CA PRO A 107 14.01 9.78 1.77
C PRO A 107 12.96 10.35 0.82
N PHE A 108 11.79 10.67 1.36
CA PHE A 108 10.68 11.26 0.62
C PHE A 108 10.17 12.53 1.31
N VAL A 109 9.56 13.41 0.51
CA VAL A 109 8.98 14.67 1.00
C VAL A 109 7.47 14.50 1.09
N LEU A 110 6.89 14.76 2.26
CA LEU A 110 5.46 14.58 2.51
C LEU A 110 4.57 15.34 1.51
N LYS A 111 5.02 16.49 1.01
CA LYS A 111 4.31 17.28 -0.01
C LYS A 111 4.11 16.53 -1.35
N HIS A 112 4.92 15.50 -1.62
CA HIS A 112 4.78 14.66 -2.81
C HIS A 112 3.93 13.42 -2.55
N ILE A 113 3.51 13.18 -1.31
CA ILE A 113 2.60 12.09 -0.96
C ILE A 113 1.17 12.54 -1.24
N VAL A 114 0.44 11.73 -1.98
CA VAL A 114 -1.01 11.87 -2.18
C VAL A 114 -1.67 10.64 -1.55
N ASP A 115 -2.10 10.81 -0.30
CA ASP A 115 -2.94 9.82 0.36
C ASP A 115 -4.40 10.05 -0.08
N LEU A 116 -4.94 9.14 -0.88
CA LEU A 116 -6.28 9.25 -1.43
C LEU A 116 -7.36 9.21 -0.34
N ARG A 117 -7.14 8.49 0.78
CA ARG A 117 -8.11 8.47 1.87
C ARG A 117 -8.25 9.85 2.51
N ASP A 118 -7.13 10.52 2.75
CA ASP A 118 -7.12 11.88 3.29
C ASP A 118 -7.81 12.86 2.34
N LYS A 119 -7.49 12.79 1.04
CA LYS A 119 -8.11 13.65 0.03
C LYS A 119 -9.62 13.45 -0.07
N ILE A 120 -10.07 12.20 -0.16
CA ILE A 120 -11.50 11.86 -0.29
C ILE A 120 -12.28 12.18 0.98
N SER A 121 -11.67 11.99 2.15
CA SER A 121 -12.28 12.34 3.43
C SER A 121 -12.18 13.83 3.78
N ALA A 122 -11.54 14.63 2.92
CA ALA A 122 -11.23 16.03 3.16
C ALA A 122 -10.57 16.25 4.53
N TYR A 123 -9.59 15.40 4.87
CA TYR A 123 -8.84 15.43 6.12
C TYR A 123 -9.71 15.35 7.39
N ARG A 124 -10.87 14.68 7.31
CA ARG A 124 -11.75 14.49 8.46
C ARG A 124 -11.05 13.67 9.54
N ASN A 125 -11.07 14.18 10.77
CA ASN A 125 -10.59 13.45 11.94
C ASN A 125 -11.52 12.27 12.31
N GLY A 126 -10.93 11.20 12.86
CA GLY A 126 -11.65 10.05 13.41
C GLY A 126 -11.87 8.92 12.41
N LYS A 127 -12.76 7.97 12.74
CA LYS A 127 -12.99 6.78 11.92
C LYS A 127 -13.55 7.17 10.55
N THR A 128 -12.78 6.92 9.50
CA THR A 128 -13.22 7.08 8.11
C THR A 128 -13.75 5.75 7.59
N LYS A 129 -15.01 5.76 7.12
CA LYS A 129 -15.61 4.62 6.42
C LYS A 129 -15.14 4.64 4.96
N GLY A 130 -15.07 3.47 4.34
CA GLY A 130 -14.58 3.31 2.97
C GLY A 130 -13.25 2.56 2.96
N LYS A 131 -13.31 1.29 2.58
CA LYS A 131 -12.15 0.51 2.10
C LYS A 131 -11.90 0.92 0.65
N LEU A 132 -10.67 0.70 0.15
CA LEU A 132 -10.32 0.96 -1.25
C LEU A 132 -11.32 0.30 -2.23
N LYS A 133 -11.68 -0.96 -1.97
CA LYS A 133 -12.64 -1.73 -2.78
C LYS A 133 -14.05 -1.16 -2.82
N ASP A 134 -14.46 -0.42 -1.79
CA ASP A 134 -15.78 0.24 -1.79
C ASP A 134 -15.86 1.30 -2.89
N PHE A 135 -14.72 1.81 -3.36
CA PHE A 135 -14.66 2.79 -4.44
C PHE A 135 -14.64 2.17 -5.85
N ALA A 136 -14.21 0.92 -5.99
CA ALA A 136 -14.00 0.28 -7.28
C ALA A 136 -15.27 0.21 -8.18
N PRO A 137 -16.48 -0.09 -7.66
CA PRO A 137 -17.69 -0.09 -8.48
C PRO A 137 -18.00 1.26 -9.14
N PHE A 138 -17.66 2.38 -8.49
CA PHE A 138 -17.88 3.72 -9.04
C PHE A 138 -16.94 4.07 -10.20
N MET A 139 -15.89 3.28 -10.40
CA MET A 139 -14.90 3.43 -11.48
C MET A 139 -15.10 2.39 -12.58
N GLY A 140 -16.17 1.59 -12.52
CA GLY A 140 -16.43 0.50 -13.47
C GLY A 140 -15.43 -0.66 -13.35
N LEU A 141 -14.69 -0.75 -12.25
CA LEU A 141 -13.74 -1.82 -11.99
C LEU A 141 -14.41 -2.95 -11.23
N THR A 142 -14.21 -4.18 -11.70
CA THR A 142 -14.65 -5.38 -11.00
C THR A 142 -13.73 -5.64 -9.82
N VAL A 143 -14.30 -5.72 -8.61
CA VAL A 143 -13.58 -6.17 -7.43
C VAL A 143 -13.45 -7.69 -7.48
N LYS A 144 -12.24 -8.22 -7.48
CA LYS A 144 -12.03 -9.66 -7.24
C LYS A 144 -12.51 -9.99 -5.82
N GLU A 145 -13.21 -11.11 -5.62
CA GLU A 145 -13.74 -11.56 -4.31
C GLU A 145 -12.66 -11.94 -3.26
N ILE A 146 -11.38 -11.67 -3.53
CA ILE A 146 -10.32 -11.91 -2.56
C ILE A 146 -10.40 -10.78 -1.52
N ASP A 147 -10.80 -11.08 -0.29
CA ASP A 147 -10.77 -10.11 0.82
C ASP A 147 -9.36 -10.01 1.43
N GLY A 148 -8.91 -8.79 1.73
CA GLY A 148 -7.60 -8.52 2.32
C GLY A 148 -7.46 -9.07 3.74
N SER A 149 -8.56 -9.42 4.41
CA SER A 149 -8.55 -10.12 5.71
C SER A 149 -7.84 -11.47 5.67
N ASN A 150 -7.73 -12.09 4.49
CA ASN A 150 -7.23 -13.45 4.34
C ASN A 150 -5.76 -13.49 3.87
N ILE A 151 -5.06 -12.36 3.79
CA ILE A 151 -3.69 -12.28 3.28
C ILE A 151 -2.72 -13.13 4.11
N ALA A 152 -2.86 -13.10 5.45
CA ALA A 152 -2.06 -13.94 6.34
C ALA A 152 -2.35 -15.44 6.13
N ASP A 153 -3.61 -15.82 5.90
CA ASP A 153 -4.02 -17.20 5.64
C ASP A 153 -3.44 -17.70 4.31
N LEU A 154 -3.61 -16.90 3.25
CA LEU A 154 -3.03 -17.15 1.93
C LEU A 154 -1.51 -17.26 1.99
N TRP A 155 -0.85 -16.45 2.82
CA TRP A 155 0.59 -16.51 3.03
C TRP A 155 1.03 -17.82 3.65
N MET A 156 0.37 -18.25 4.72
CA MET A 156 0.65 -19.54 5.39
C MET A 156 0.38 -20.73 4.47
N GLU A 157 -0.62 -20.63 3.61
CA GLU A 157 -0.93 -21.63 2.58
C GLU A 157 -0.01 -21.54 1.33
N LYS A 158 0.95 -20.61 1.32
CA LYS A 158 1.90 -20.35 0.22
C LYS A 158 1.21 -20.01 -1.11
N LYS A 159 0.06 -19.35 -1.04
CA LYS A 159 -0.73 -18.91 -2.21
C LYS A 159 -0.21 -17.57 -2.75
N TYR A 160 1.08 -17.50 -3.05
CA TYR A 160 1.77 -16.26 -3.43
C TYR A 160 1.21 -15.62 -4.70
N ASP A 161 0.80 -16.43 -5.68
CA ASP A 161 0.20 -15.91 -6.93
C ASP A 161 -1.12 -15.18 -6.66
N ILE A 162 -1.92 -15.64 -5.70
CA ILE A 162 -3.18 -15.00 -5.31
C ILE A 162 -2.90 -13.65 -4.65
N ILE A 163 -1.92 -13.58 -3.74
CA ILE A 163 -1.50 -12.34 -3.07
C ILE A 163 -0.97 -11.34 -4.10
N LYS A 164 -0.17 -11.80 -5.06
CA LYS A 164 0.35 -10.96 -6.14
C LYS A 164 -0.79 -10.40 -7.01
N ASP A 165 -1.73 -11.24 -7.41
CA ASP A 165 -2.89 -10.85 -8.21
C ASP A 165 -3.79 -9.85 -7.48
N TYR A 166 -3.91 -10.03 -6.17
CA TYR A 166 -4.63 -9.14 -5.27
C TYR A 166 -3.98 -7.75 -5.23
N LEU A 167 -2.69 -7.70 -4.94
CA LEU A 167 -1.91 -6.47 -4.85
C LEU A 167 -1.87 -5.70 -6.19
N ILE A 168 -1.76 -6.40 -7.31
CA ILE A 168 -1.87 -5.79 -8.66
C ILE A 168 -3.23 -5.12 -8.86
N ASN A 169 -4.30 -5.77 -8.38
CA ASN A 169 -5.65 -5.22 -8.48
C ASN A 169 -5.80 -3.95 -7.63
N ASP A 170 -5.28 -3.96 -6.40
CA ASP A 170 -5.35 -2.80 -5.49
C ASP A 170 -4.51 -1.61 -6.02
N LEU A 171 -3.33 -1.87 -6.61
CA LEU A 171 -2.56 -0.84 -7.33
C LEU A 171 -3.35 -0.20 -8.49
N LYS A 172 -4.08 -1.00 -9.27
CA LYS A 172 -4.89 -0.52 -10.40
C LYS A 172 -6.11 0.28 -9.93
N ILE A 173 -6.81 -0.20 -8.91
CA ILE A 173 -7.94 0.53 -8.30
C ILE A 173 -7.45 1.87 -7.76
N THR A 174 -6.30 1.88 -7.09
CA THR A 174 -5.70 3.11 -6.52
C THR A 174 -5.31 4.10 -7.62
N GLU A 175 -4.71 3.65 -8.73
CA GLU A 175 -4.39 4.51 -9.88
C GLU A 175 -5.66 5.11 -10.51
N GLU A 176 -6.71 4.32 -10.67
CA GLU A 176 -7.97 4.80 -11.24
C GLU A 176 -8.68 5.79 -10.30
N LEU A 177 -8.62 5.53 -8.99
CA LEU A 177 -9.15 6.44 -7.98
C LEU A 177 -8.38 7.77 -7.96
N TYR A 178 -7.07 7.73 -8.19
CA TYR A 178 -6.26 8.93 -8.37
C TYR A 178 -6.68 9.74 -9.60
N LYS A 179 -6.89 9.09 -10.75
CA LYS A 179 -7.40 9.77 -11.96
C LYS A 179 -8.75 10.41 -11.69
N ARG A 180 -9.69 9.67 -11.07
CA ARG A 180 -11.03 10.16 -10.77
C ARG A 180 -11.04 11.34 -9.80
N THR A 181 -10.23 11.26 -8.74
CA THR A 181 -10.08 12.37 -7.78
C THR A 181 -9.46 13.60 -8.43
N LYS A 182 -8.59 13.41 -9.44
CA LYS A 182 -8.01 14.52 -10.21
C LYS A 182 -9.03 15.19 -11.12
N GLU A 183 -9.83 14.41 -11.84
CA GLU A 183 -10.94 14.93 -12.68
C GLU A 183 -11.96 15.74 -11.88
N THR A 184 -12.20 15.32 -10.63
CA THR A 184 -13.16 15.96 -9.71
C THR A 184 -12.54 17.03 -8.83
N ASN A 185 -11.27 17.39 -9.07
CA ASN A 185 -10.48 18.36 -8.31
C ASN A 185 -10.28 18.04 -6.81
N ILE A 186 -10.64 16.85 -6.34
CA ILE A 186 -10.48 16.40 -4.95
C ILE A 186 -9.00 16.36 -4.55
N ILE A 187 -8.08 16.02 -5.47
CA ILE A 187 -6.64 15.95 -5.15
C ILE A 187 -6.08 17.31 -4.71
N TYR A 188 -6.70 18.40 -5.13
CA TYR A 188 -6.23 19.77 -4.84
C TYR A 188 -6.73 20.31 -3.51
N ILE A 189 -7.49 19.53 -2.72
CA ILE A 189 -7.80 19.91 -1.33
C ILE A 189 -6.49 19.92 -0.54
N GLU A 190 -6.10 21.07 0.01
CA GLU A 190 -4.90 21.20 0.83
C GLU A 190 -5.27 21.23 2.32
N ARG A 191 -4.42 20.61 3.14
CA ARG A 191 -4.40 20.80 4.59
C ARG A 191 -3.38 21.90 4.86
N TRP A 192 -3.84 22.97 5.49
CA TRP A 192 -3.14 24.23 5.78
C TRP A 192 -1.73 24.07 6.36
#